data_AF-A0A935KV49-F1
#
_entry.id   AF-A0A935KV49-F1
#
_cell.length_a   1.000
_cell.length_b   1.000
_cell.length_c   1.000
_cell.angle_alpha   90.00
_cell.angle_beta   90.00
_cell.angle_gamma   90.00
#
_symmetry.space_group_name_H-M   'P 1'
#
loop_
_entity.id
_entity.type
_entity.pdbx_description
1 polymer ?
#
loop_
_entity_poly.entity_id
_entity_poly.type
_entity_poly.pdbx_seq_one_letter_code
_entity_poly.pdbx_strand_id
1 'polypeptide(L)'
;MYIFMDSLGTNNIVRYSSADGGVVWGVRGLVTSGGANPKIYFSALGDTLILNYYGPVLADTATSVIRGARYRESVPGTMAVVGSFIDVTRSIAPKAEFKSVRHGTSAWFIYTSEEAGDVNIKCKVSNNGGNTFVDSAVIASLPTADEYWFDAVHHNRDGGGIDVIYFSSTGTNRGNTNQMNYITASKSNMLSFSNAVQFADNQPVTSTVGYTPVLIPYYNSLGDAGAVWVGETGTGRGLYFDKLSPSVLNLTVSLEACSPPQDTVTVLLRSAVSPYAVVETKKVSLSGAGTASVVFTGAVNGVSYYIVVKHRNSVETWSKTGGEVFVNGILNYDFTTAASQAYGNNMVLVGSDYAFYSGDVNNDGFVDGADGLLIDNDAFNFVSGYVVTDLNCDGTVDGSDAVFADNNAFAFIGIVRP
;
A
#
# COMPACT_ATOMS: atom_id res chain seq x y z
N MET A 1 -5.74 30.74 -9.69
CA MET A 1 -5.44 30.55 -8.25
C MET A 1 -6.66 30.84 -7.43
N TYR A 2 -6.92 30.05 -6.38
CA TYR A 2 -8.06 30.21 -5.49
C TYR A 2 -7.60 30.17 -4.04
N ILE A 3 -8.11 31.08 -3.22
CA ILE A 3 -7.85 31.13 -1.79
C ILE A 3 -9.19 31.10 -1.07
N PHE A 4 -9.30 30.20 -0.09
CA PHE A 4 -10.38 30.19 0.90
C PHE A 4 -9.74 30.52 2.24
N MET A 5 -10.20 31.58 2.88
CA MET A 5 -9.61 32.03 4.14
C MET A 5 -10.68 32.34 5.16
N ASP A 6 -10.35 32.03 6.41
CA ASP A 6 -11.09 32.48 7.58
C ASP A 6 -10.65 33.92 7.89
N SER A 7 -11.57 34.88 7.83
CA SER A 7 -11.25 36.25 8.22
C SER A 7 -11.31 36.37 9.74
N LEU A 8 -10.12 36.57 10.32
CA LEU A 8 -9.87 36.67 11.76
C LEU A 8 -10.96 37.46 12.50
N GLY A 9 -11.47 36.86 13.58
CA GLY A 9 -12.39 37.50 14.51
C GLY A 9 -13.86 37.58 14.06
N THR A 10 -14.22 37.02 12.90
CA THR A 10 -15.60 37.11 12.38
C THR A 10 -16.24 35.79 11.97
N ASN A 11 -15.52 34.66 12.05
CA ASN A 11 -15.97 33.33 11.57
C ASN A 11 -16.56 33.38 10.16
N ASN A 12 -16.09 34.32 9.33
CA ASN A 12 -16.49 34.38 7.93
C ASN A 12 -15.45 33.63 7.12
N ILE A 13 -15.91 32.61 6.40
CA ILE A 13 -15.10 32.01 5.34
C ILE A 13 -15.40 32.77 4.06
N VAL A 14 -14.33 33.27 3.44
CA VAL A 14 -14.39 34.03 2.21
C VAL A 14 -13.51 33.39 1.17
N ARG A 15 -13.83 33.64 -0.09
CA ARG A 15 -13.06 33.16 -1.24
C ARG A 15 -12.56 34.31 -2.10
N TYR A 16 -11.36 34.14 -2.61
CA TYR A 16 -10.75 34.98 -3.63
C TYR A 16 -10.34 34.12 -4.80
N SER A 17 -10.40 34.70 -5.99
CA SER A 17 -9.97 34.05 -7.21
C SER A 17 -9.09 34.99 -8.01
N SER A 18 -8.15 34.41 -8.73
CA SER A 18 -7.28 35.11 -9.66
C SER A 18 -7.11 34.25 -10.90
N ALA A 19 -7.29 34.88 -12.07
CA ALA A 19 -7.08 34.24 -13.37
C ALA A 19 -5.62 34.27 -13.84
N ASP A 20 -4.77 35.08 -13.20
CA ASP A 20 -3.39 35.39 -13.63
C ASP A 20 -2.33 34.95 -12.60
N GLY A 21 -2.65 33.92 -11.81
CA GLY A 21 -1.69 33.35 -10.86
C GLY A 21 -1.46 34.18 -9.60
N GLY A 22 -2.33 35.14 -9.31
CA GLY A 22 -2.32 35.97 -8.09
C GLY A 22 -1.86 37.40 -8.29
N VAL A 23 -1.67 37.85 -9.53
CA VAL A 23 -1.29 39.23 -9.84
C VAL A 23 -2.49 40.17 -9.60
N VAL A 24 -3.67 39.79 -10.09
CA VAL A 24 -4.93 40.49 -9.84
C VAL A 24 -5.92 39.56 -9.17
N TRP A 25 -6.52 40.04 -8.09
CA TRP A 25 -7.57 39.35 -7.35
C TRP A 25 -8.95 39.87 -7.72
N GLY A 26 -9.84 38.94 -8.06
CA GLY A 26 -11.25 39.21 -8.29
C GLY A 26 -12.01 39.58 -7.01
N VAL A 27 -13.31 39.80 -7.17
CA VAL A 27 -14.19 40.23 -6.07
C VAL A 27 -14.29 39.15 -4.98
N ARG A 28 -14.17 39.59 -3.72
CA ARG A 28 -14.38 38.78 -2.51
C ARG A 28 -15.77 38.13 -2.55
N GLY A 29 -15.82 36.80 -2.53
CA GLY A 29 -17.06 36.04 -2.34
C GLY A 29 -17.22 35.57 -0.89
N LEU A 30 -18.40 35.74 -0.30
CA LEU A 30 -18.72 35.12 0.98
C LEU A 30 -19.08 33.64 0.76
N VAL A 31 -18.50 32.74 1.56
CA VAL A 31 -18.86 31.32 1.59
C VAL A 31 -19.84 31.03 2.71
N THR A 32 -19.52 31.48 3.93
CA THR A 32 -20.37 31.35 5.12
C THR A 32 -19.96 32.39 6.16
N SER A 33 -20.88 32.76 7.05
CA SER A 33 -20.67 33.68 8.18
C SER A 33 -20.60 33.00 9.55
N GLY A 34 -20.40 31.68 9.56
CA GLY A 34 -20.27 30.89 10.77
C GLY A 34 -19.38 29.67 10.54
N GLY A 35 -18.23 29.88 9.90
CA GLY A 35 -17.26 28.84 9.59
C GLY A 35 -15.86 29.17 10.08
N ALA A 36 -15.07 28.14 10.39
CA ALA A 36 -13.66 28.27 10.77
C ALA A 36 -12.78 27.18 10.11
N ASN A 37 -11.49 27.49 9.98
CA ASN A 37 -10.44 26.59 9.44
C ASN A 37 -10.79 25.93 8.09
N PRO A 38 -11.01 26.71 7.01
CA PRO A 38 -11.28 26.14 5.70
C PRO A 38 -10.10 25.32 5.19
N LYS A 39 -10.39 24.11 4.70
CA LYS A 39 -9.44 23.24 3.99
C LYS A 39 -10.01 22.91 2.62
N ILE A 40 -9.16 23.02 1.60
CA ILE A 40 -9.52 22.69 0.22
C ILE A 40 -8.67 21.55 -0.31
N TYR A 41 -9.25 20.76 -1.20
CA TYR A 41 -8.51 19.75 -1.97
C TYR A 41 -8.99 19.74 -3.42
N PHE A 42 -8.03 19.70 -4.34
CA PHE A 42 -8.27 19.60 -5.78
C PHE A 42 -7.63 18.32 -6.31
N SER A 43 -8.37 17.56 -7.10
CA SER A 43 -7.87 16.36 -7.77
C SER A 43 -7.08 16.78 -9.02
N ALA A 44 -5.98 16.09 -9.34
CA ALA A 44 -5.26 16.30 -10.61
C ALA A 44 -6.12 15.93 -11.84
N LEU A 45 -7.17 15.14 -11.62
CA LEU A 45 -8.18 14.78 -12.60
C LEU A 45 -9.49 15.52 -12.24
N GLY A 46 -9.82 16.58 -12.99
CA GLY A 46 -11.10 17.28 -12.91
C GLY A 46 -11.00 18.79 -12.68
N ASP A 47 -12.17 19.44 -12.63
CA ASP A 47 -12.36 20.89 -12.53
C ASP A 47 -13.00 21.31 -11.18
N THR A 48 -13.11 20.38 -10.23
CA THR A 48 -13.94 20.56 -9.03
C THR A 48 -13.13 20.33 -7.75
N LEU A 49 -13.05 21.35 -6.88
CA LEU A 49 -12.49 21.25 -5.52
C LEU A 49 -13.54 20.79 -4.52
N ILE A 50 -13.07 20.19 -3.42
CA ILE A 50 -13.83 20.00 -2.18
C ILE A 50 -13.34 21.05 -1.18
N LEU A 51 -14.29 21.72 -0.53
CA LEU A 51 -14.07 22.60 0.62
C LEU A 51 -14.65 21.92 1.86
N ASN A 52 -13.89 21.86 2.94
CA ASN A 52 -14.36 21.49 4.27
C ASN A 52 -14.01 22.56 5.30
N TYR A 53 -14.85 22.71 6.32
CA TYR A 53 -14.65 23.67 7.41
C TYR A 53 -15.50 23.31 8.62
N TYR A 54 -15.15 23.82 9.80
CA TYR A 54 -16.02 23.73 10.98
C TYR A 54 -17.15 24.73 10.89
N GLY A 55 -18.40 24.33 11.10
CA GLY A 55 -19.52 25.26 11.13
C GLY A 55 -20.85 24.58 11.47
N PRO A 56 -21.78 25.21 12.23
CA PRO A 56 -21.59 26.47 12.95
C PRO A 56 -20.47 26.34 14.00
N VAL A 57 -19.68 27.41 14.18
CA VAL A 57 -18.53 27.41 15.08
C VAL A 57 -19.01 27.42 16.53
N LEU A 58 -18.65 26.37 17.27
CA LEU A 58 -18.89 26.24 18.71
C LEU A 58 -17.71 26.81 19.53
N ALA A 59 -17.91 26.94 20.84
CA ALA A 59 -16.89 27.43 21.76
C ALA A 59 -15.59 26.62 21.67
N ASP A 60 -15.70 25.29 21.71
CA ASP A 60 -14.63 24.42 21.23
C ASP A 60 -14.86 24.13 19.73
N THR A 61 -14.02 24.75 18.90
CA THR A 61 -14.10 24.60 17.45
C THR A 61 -13.99 23.13 17.02
N ALA A 62 -13.21 22.29 17.72
CA ALA A 62 -13.02 20.88 17.37
C ALA A 62 -14.29 20.03 17.55
N THR A 63 -15.23 20.47 18.40
CA THR A 63 -16.53 19.81 18.61
C THR A 63 -17.60 20.25 17.60
N SER A 64 -17.30 21.27 16.79
CA SER A 64 -18.24 21.76 15.76
C SER A 64 -18.51 20.70 14.69
N VAL A 65 -19.65 20.83 14.01
CA VAL A 65 -19.96 20.06 12.80
C VAL A 65 -18.90 20.38 11.74
N ILE A 66 -18.42 19.37 11.01
CA ILE A 66 -17.58 19.62 9.84
C ILE A 66 -18.48 19.60 8.61
N ARG A 67 -18.54 20.73 7.92
CA ARG A 67 -19.34 20.93 6.71
C ARG A 67 -18.50 20.74 5.46
N GLY A 68 -19.17 20.50 4.35
CA GLY A 68 -18.57 20.28 3.05
C GLY A 68 -19.33 21.00 1.96
N ALA A 69 -18.62 21.45 0.93
CA ALA A 69 -19.18 21.92 -0.32
C ALA A 69 -18.23 21.61 -1.46
N ARG A 70 -18.77 21.54 -2.68
CA ARG A 70 -17.96 21.38 -3.89
C ARG A 70 -18.01 22.66 -4.69
N TYR A 71 -16.88 23.07 -5.24
CA TYR A 71 -16.81 24.19 -6.16
C TYR A 71 -16.20 23.74 -7.47
N ARG A 72 -16.82 24.09 -8.59
CA ARG A 72 -16.33 23.81 -9.93
C ARG A 72 -15.81 25.08 -10.58
N GLU A 73 -14.63 25.00 -11.18
CA GLU A 73 -14.08 26.02 -12.07
C GLU A 73 -14.68 25.85 -13.46
N SER A 74 -15.38 26.87 -13.96
CA SER A 74 -15.89 26.86 -15.32
C SER A 74 -14.89 27.45 -16.31
N VAL A 75 -14.15 28.48 -15.88
CA VAL A 75 -13.06 29.14 -16.59
C VAL A 75 -12.05 29.68 -15.56
N PRO A 76 -10.78 29.91 -15.93
CA PRO A 76 -9.76 30.44 -15.04
C PRO A 76 -10.24 31.61 -14.18
N GLY A 77 -10.16 31.46 -12.86
CA GLY A 77 -10.57 32.51 -11.90
C GLY A 77 -12.07 32.58 -11.62
N THR A 78 -12.91 31.73 -12.24
CA THR A 78 -14.36 31.67 -11.99
C THR A 78 -14.76 30.32 -11.43
N MET A 79 -15.19 30.30 -10.16
CA MET A 79 -15.75 29.10 -9.51
C MET A 79 -17.14 29.35 -8.98
N ALA A 80 -17.97 28.31 -9.03
CA ALA A 80 -19.30 28.29 -8.44
C ALA A 80 -19.50 27.00 -7.63
N VAL A 81 -20.41 27.05 -6.65
CA VAL A 81 -20.79 25.86 -5.89
C VAL A 81 -21.51 24.88 -6.82
N VAL A 82 -21.26 23.59 -6.66
CA VAL A 82 -21.95 22.53 -7.40
C VAL A 82 -22.53 21.50 -6.43
N GLY A 83 -23.85 21.35 -6.50
CA GLY A 83 -24.62 20.59 -5.50
C GLY A 83 -24.94 21.45 -4.28
N SER A 84 -25.11 20.81 -3.14
CA SER A 84 -25.50 21.46 -1.89
C SER A 84 -24.37 21.45 -0.87
N PHE A 85 -24.45 22.35 0.10
CA PHE A 85 -23.68 22.21 1.34
C PHE A 85 -24.17 21.00 2.10
N ILE A 86 -23.24 20.26 2.68
CA ILE A 86 -23.52 19.05 3.46
C ILE A 86 -22.84 19.13 4.83
N ASP A 87 -23.39 18.40 5.79
CA ASP A 87 -22.67 18.11 7.04
C ASP A 87 -21.98 16.76 6.84
N VAL A 88 -20.64 16.79 6.74
CA VAL A 88 -19.85 15.59 6.47
C VAL A 88 -19.77 14.70 7.71
N THR A 89 -19.63 15.32 8.88
CA THR A 89 -19.76 14.64 10.17
C THR A 89 -20.41 15.56 11.20
N ARG A 90 -21.35 14.97 11.96
CA ARG A 90 -22.05 15.61 13.08
C ARG A 90 -21.63 15.05 14.44
N SER A 91 -20.55 14.27 14.48
CA SER A 91 -20.02 13.76 15.76
C SER A 91 -19.70 14.93 16.69
N ILE A 92 -20.11 14.81 17.94
CA ILE A 92 -19.85 15.80 18.99
C ILE A 92 -18.50 15.61 19.66
N ALA A 93 -17.82 14.49 19.39
CA ALA A 93 -16.46 14.29 19.87
C ALA A 93 -15.52 15.33 19.24
N PRO A 94 -14.43 15.70 19.94
CA PRO A 94 -13.37 16.52 19.36
C PRO A 94 -12.81 15.89 18.08
N LYS A 95 -12.67 16.73 17.05
CA LYS A 95 -12.14 16.38 15.73
C LYS A 95 -11.10 17.43 15.34
N ALA A 96 -9.94 17.43 15.98
CA ALA A 96 -8.94 18.50 15.86
C ALA A 96 -8.36 18.63 14.45
N GLU A 97 -8.38 17.56 13.66
CA GLU A 97 -7.81 17.49 12.32
C GLU A 97 -8.80 16.87 11.35
N PHE A 98 -8.83 17.39 10.12
CA PHE A 98 -9.55 16.79 9.02
C PHE A 98 -8.88 17.11 7.69
N LYS A 99 -9.11 16.31 6.66
CA LYS A 99 -8.70 16.57 5.27
C LYS A 99 -9.61 15.79 4.33
N SER A 100 -10.01 16.41 3.23
CA SER A 100 -10.54 15.66 2.10
C SER A 100 -9.43 15.37 1.10
N VAL A 101 -9.48 14.18 0.49
CA VAL A 101 -8.66 13.80 -0.65
C VAL A 101 -9.59 13.34 -1.76
N ARG A 102 -9.31 13.74 -2.99
CA ARG A 102 -10.13 13.42 -4.16
C ARG A 102 -9.29 12.88 -5.31
N HIS A 103 -9.83 11.84 -5.96
CA HIS A 103 -9.36 11.27 -7.22
C HIS A 103 -10.55 10.99 -8.15
N GLY A 104 -10.77 11.85 -9.15
CA GLY A 104 -11.91 11.72 -10.06
C GLY A 104 -13.27 11.83 -9.33
N THR A 105 -14.07 10.76 -9.36
CA THR A 105 -15.35 10.67 -8.62
C THR A 105 -15.20 10.06 -7.23
N SER A 106 -14.03 9.52 -6.88
CA SER A 106 -13.76 8.99 -5.55
C SER A 106 -13.23 10.11 -4.65
N ALA A 107 -13.76 10.20 -3.42
CA ALA A 107 -13.24 11.08 -2.40
C ALA A 107 -13.24 10.42 -1.02
N TRP A 108 -12.24 10.75 -0.22
CA TRP A 108 -12.08 10.36 1.16
C TRP A 108 -12.13 11.61 2.02
N PHE A 109 -12.81 11.54 3.15
CA PHE A 109 -12.80 12.55 4.19
C PHE A 109 -12.24 11.92 5.44
N ILE A 110 -11.02 12.30 5.79
CA ILE A 110 -10.27 11.78 6.92
C ILE A 110 -10.36 12.81 8.05
N TYR A 111 -10.53 12.36 9.28
CA TYR A 111 -10.58 13.22 10.46
C TYR A 111 -10.14 12.48 11.72
N THR A 112 -9.55 13.20 12.67
CA THR A 112 -9.31 12.67 14.03
C THR A 112 -10.61 12.63 14.82
N SER A 113 -10.69 11.72 15.78
CA SER A 113 -11.90 11.49 16.59
C SER A 113 -11.54 10.98 17.97
N GLU A 114 -11.94 11.72 19.01
CA GLU A 114 -11.71 11.38 20.43
C GLU A 114 -12.95 10.69 21.06
N GLU A 115 -13.65 9.82 20.30
CA GLU A 115 -14.88 9.15 20.76
C GLU A 115 -14.63 8.06 21.83
N ALA A 116 -13.41 7.55 21.92
CA ALA A 116 -13.04 6.38 22.74
C ALA A 116 -12.04 6.71 23.87
N GLY A 117 -11.86 7.99 24.21
CA GLY A 117 -10.84 8.45 25.16
C GLY A 117 -9.45 8.61 24.53
N ASP A 118 -9.10 7.76 23.58
CA ASP A 118 -7.91 7.89 22.72
C ASP A 118 -8.27 8.58 21.38
N VAL A 119 -7.31 9.29 20.78
CA VAL A 119 -7.45 9.91 19.46
C VAL A 119 -7.30 8.84 18.39
N ASN A 120 -8.34 8.65 17.58
CA ASN A 120 -8.30 7.74 16.43
C ASN A 120 -8.44 8.50 15.12
N ILE A 121 -7.96 7.92 14.02
CA ILE A 121 -8.20 8.48 12.68
C ILE A 121 -9.33 7.70 12.02
N LYS A 122 -10.34 8.43 11.57
CA LYS A 122 -11.53 7.90 10.90
C LYS A 122 -11.61 8.42 9.48
N CYS A 123 -12.22 7.61 8.60
CA CYS A 123 -12.43 7.97 7.21
C CYS A 123 -13.90 7.77 6.81
N LYS A 124 -14.45 8.74 6.08
CA LYS A 124 -15.69 8.60 5.31
C LYS A 124 -15.37 8.60 3.82
N VAL A 125 -16.14 7.89 3.01
CA VAL A 125 -15.90 7.77 1.57
C VAL A 125 -17.05 8.29 0.74
N SER A 126 -16.76 8.69 -0.49
CA SER A 126 -17.71 9.20 -1.48
C SER A 126 -17.36 8.69 -2.86
N ASN A 127 -18.33 8.12 -3.57
CA ASN A 127 -18.20 7.67 -4.97
C ASN A 127 -18.78 8.69 -5.98
N ASN A 128 -19.23 9.85 -5.51
CA ASN A 128 -19.87 10.90 -6.32
C ASN A 128 -19.15 12.25 -6.22
N GLY A 129 -17.84 12.21 -5.97
CA GLY A 129 -16.94 13.35 -5.98
C GLY A 129 -17.11 14.26 -4.77
N GLY A 130 -17.52 13.72 -3.63
CA GLY A 130 -17.77 14.46 -2.38
C GLY A 130 -19.15 15.11 -2.28
N ASN A 131 -20.13 14.70 -3.11
CA ASN A 131 -21.51 15.22 -3.00
C ASN A 131 -22.20 14.67 -1.75
N THR A 132 -21.99 13.39 -1.47
CA THR A 132 -22.41 12.72 -0.25
C THR A 132 -21.29 11.82 0.23
N PHE A 133 -21.21 11.64 1.55
CA PHE A 133 -20.29 10.73 2.20
C PHE A 133 -21.07 9.65 2.93
N VAL A 134 -20.66 8.39 2.78
CA VAL A 134 -21.26 7.25 3.49
C VAL A 134 -20.47 6.94 4.78
N ASP A 135 -20.92 5.95 5.53
CA ASP A 135 -20.47 5.68 6.90
C ASP A 135 -18.96 5.42 7.03
N SER A 136 -18.51 5.57 8.28
CA SER A 136 -17.11 5.76 8.64
C SER A 136 -16.39 4.43 8.86
N ALA A 137 -15.13 4.32 8.42
CA ALA A 137 -14.17 3.34 8.92
C ALA A 137 -13.24 3.99 9.95
N VAL A 138 -12.74 3.22 10.91
CA VAL A 138 -11.54 3.56 11.69
C VAL A 138 -10.35 3.07 10.89
N ILE A 139 -9.45 3.96 10.51
CA ILE A 139 -8.31 3.65 9.62
C ILE A 139 -6.98 3.62 10.38
N ALA A 140 -6.93 4.24 11.56
CA ALA A 140 -5.84 4.10 12.50
C ALA A 140 -6.41 4.14 13.93
N SER A 141 -6.09 3.09 14.69
CA SER A 141 -6.40 2.98 16.11
C SER A 141 -5.45 1.97 16.74
N LEU A 142 -4.76 2.37 17.79
CA LEU A 142 -4.01 1.47 18.65
C LEU A 142 -4.49 1.67 20.09
N PRO A 143 -4.79 0.59 20.84
CA PRO A 143 -5.18 0.73 22.23
C PRO A 143 -4.10 1.50 23.00
N THR A 144 -4.52 2.48 23.81
CA THR A 144 -3.60 3.29 24.64
C THR A 144 -2.62 4.17 23.85
N ALA A 145 -2.92 4.48 22.59
CA ALA A 145 -2.12 5.34 21.73
C ALA A 145 -3.02 6.36 21.01
N ASP A 146 -2.50 7.55 20.80
CA ASP A 146 -3.13 8.59 20.01
C ASP A 146 -2.60 8.53 18.57
N GLU A 147 -3.52 8.59 17.61
CA GLU A 147 -3.26 8.69 16.18
C GLU A 147 -3.59 10.09 15.68
N TYR A 148 -2.56 10.87 15.30
CA TYR A 148 -2.68 12.31 15.06
C TYR A 148 -1.67 12.80 14.03
N TRP A 149 -1.73 14.10 13.70
CA TRP A 149 -0.84 14.77 12.74
C TRP A 149 -0.73 13.98 11.45
N PHE A 150 -1.86 13.82 10.79
CA PHE A 150 -1.93 13.08 9.54
C PHE A 150 -1.84 14.01 8.34
N ASP A 151 -1.30 13.47 7.25
CA ASP A 151 -1.47 14.03 5.92
C ASP A 151 -1.91 12.95 4.95
N ALA A 152 -2.56 13.36 3.85
CA ALA A 152 -3.06 12.43 2.86
C ALA A 152 -3.12 13.04 1.46
N VAL A 153 -2.83 12.23 0.45
CA VAL A 153 -2.83 12.62 -0.97
C VAL A 153 -3.37 11.48 -1.84
N HIS A 154 -3.88 11.80 -3.03
CA HIS A 154 -4.25 10.76 -3.99
C HIS A 154 -3.01 10.25 -4.73
N HIS A 155 -3.00 8.97 -5.08
CA HIS A 155 -2.06 8.39 -6.03
C HIS A 155 -2.76 7.93 -7.31
N ASN A 156 -1.98 7.72 -8.37
CA ASN A 156 -2.46 7.23 -9.67
C ASN A 156 -2.14 5.74 -9.93
N ARG A 157 -1.35 5.09 -9.05
CA ARG A 157 -1.03 3.65 -9.15
C ARG A 157 -2.29 2.78 -9.11
N ASP A 158 -2.31 1.66 -9.85
CA ASP A 158 -3.33 0.61 -9.81
C ASP A 158 -4.77 1.16 -9.99
N GLY A 159 -4.91 2.13 -10.90
CA GLY A 159 -6.16 2.82 -11.18
C GLY A 159 -6.41 4.03 -10.27
N GLY A 160 -5.67 4.18 -9.18
CA GLY A 160 -5.70 5.32 -8.26
C GLY A 160 -6.24 4.96 -6.89
N GLY A 161 -6.00 5.85 -5.93
CA GLY A 161 -6.34 5.62 -4.53
C GLY A 161 -5.87 6.76 -3.65
N ILE A 162 -5.62 6.46 -2.39
CA ILE A 162 -5.20 7.40 -1.36
C ILE A 162 -4.02 6.85 -0.57
N ASP A 163 -3.06 7.72 -0.32
CA ASP A 163 -1.96 7.50 0.61
C ASP A 163 -2.17 8.39 1.83
N VAL A 164 -1.92 7.83 3.01
CA VAL A 164 -2.06 8.52 4.30
C VAL A 164 -0.83 8.24 5.13
N ILE A 165 -0.26 9.29 5.71
CA ILE A 165 0.74 9.20 6.77
C ILE A 165 0.18 9.79 8.05
N TYR A 166 0.59 9.26 9.19
CA TYR A 166 0.19 9.77 10.50
C TYR A 166 1.21 9.41 11.58
N PHE A 167 1.14 10.14 12.69
CA PHE A 167 1.91 9.83 13.88
C PHE A 167 1.08 8.96 14.82
N SER A 168 1.73 7.97 15.41
CA SER A 168 1.19 7.18 16.52
C SER A 168 2.04 7.40 17.76
N SER A 169 1.43 7.71 18.91
CA SER A 169 2.15 7.80 20.18
C SER A 169 2.36 6.42 20.80
N THR A 170 3.52 6.20 21.41
CA THR A 170 3.66 5.08 22.36
C THR A 170 3.07 5.48 23.72
N GLY A 171 1.87 5.02 24.04
CA GLY A 171 1.16 5.34 25.28
C GLY A 171 0.20 6.54 25.16
N THR A 172 -0.57 6.81 26.23
CA THR A 172 -1.71 7.76 26.24
C THR A 172 -1.31 9.24 26.22
N ASN A 173 -0.04 9.57 25.98
CA ASN A 173 0.46 10.94 25.97
C ASN A 173 1.12 11.26 24.63
N ARG A 174 0.71 12.37 24.00
CA ARG A 174 1.25 12.94 22.74
C ARG A 174 2.71 13.43 22.82
N GLY A 175 3.54 12.85 23.70
CA GLY A 175 4.86 13.33 24.09
C GLY A 175 5.99 12.29 24.05
N ASN A 176 5.67 10.99 23.96
CA ASN A 176 6.66 9.90 23.98
C ASN A 176 6.77 9.24 22.61
N THR A 177 8.00 8.85 22.23
CA THR A 177 8.40 8.14 20.99
C THR A 177 7.28 7.99 19.95
N ASN A 178 7.26 8.91 18.98
CA ASN A 178 6.25 8.93 17.95
C ASN A 178 6.70 8.09 16.77
N GLN A 179 5.87 7.15 16.32
CA GLN A 179 6.13 6.37 15.12
C GLN A 179 5.42 7.00 13.93
N MET A 180 6.09 7.06 12.77
CA MET A 180 5.41 7.42 11.53
C MET A 180 4.84 6.17 10.89
N ASN A 181 3.57 6.24 10.53
CA ASN A 181 2.85 5.15 9.92
C ASN A 181 2.33 5.56 8.55
N TYR A 182 2.39 4.62 7.61
CA TYR A 182 1.86 4.74 6.27
C TYR A 182 0.75 3.71 6.05
N ILE A 183 -0.38 4.16 5.50
CA ILE A 183 -1.47 3.30 5.04
C ILE A 183 -1.94 3.78 3.67
N THR A 184 -2.48 2.87 2.87
CA THR A 184 -3.01 3.18 1.53
C THR A 184 -4.32 2.45 1.27
N ALA A 185 -5.16 2.98 0.38
CA ALA A 185 -6.38 2.32 -0.08
C ALA A 185 -6.66 2.58 -1.56
N SER A 186 -7.09 1.55 -2.29
CA SER A 186 -7.45 1.67 -3.71
C SER A 186 -8.81 2.34 -3.87
N LYS A 187 -8.99 3.13 -4.94
CA LYS A 187 -10.30 3.69 -5.31
C LYS A 187 -11.35 2.60 -5.62
N SER A 188 -10.92 1.39 -5.99
CA SER A 188 -11.79 0.25 -6.26
C SER A 188 -12.29 -0.42 -4.98
N ASN A 189 -11.62 -0.20 -3.85
CA ASN A 189 -12.01 -0.70 -2.53
C ASN A 189 -11.70 0.35 -1.44
N MET A 190 -12.47 1.44 -1.45
CA MET A 190 -12.14 2.69 -0.74
C MET A 190 -12.10 2.62 0.79
N LEU A 191 -12.71 1.60 1.40
CA LEU A 191 -12.76 1.42 2.86
C LEU A 191 -11.77 0.36 3.37
N SER A 192 -11.13 -0.41 2.48
CA SER A 192 -10.11 -1.39 2.87
C SER A 192 -8.72 -0.76 2.77
N PHE A 193 -8.28 -0.17 3.88
CA PHE A 193 -6.91 0.33 4.02
C PHE A 193 -5.93 -0.84 4.27
N SER A 194 -4.69 -0.67 3.82
CA SER A 194 -3.58 -1.59 4.14
C SER A 194 -3.33 -1.63 5.64
N ASN A 195 -2.61 -2.65 6.09
CA ASN A 195 -1.99 -2.61 7.41
C ASN A 195 -1.05 -1.41 7.49
N ALA A 196 -0.92 -0.83 8.69
CA ALA A 196 0.01 0.26 8.95
C ALA A 196 1.45 -0.23 8.79
N VAL A 197 2.21 0.47 7.96
CA VAL A 197 3.64 0.25 7.76
C VAL A 197 4.39 1.36 8.46
N GLN A 198 5.24 1.01 9.41
CA GLN A 198 6.08 1.97 10.11
C GLN A 198 7.26 2.37 9.23
N PHE A 199 7.56 3.66 9.23
CA PHE A 199 8.72 4.23 8.55
C PHE A 199 9.27 5.40 9.38
N ALA A 200 10.30 6.05 8.86
CA ALA A 200 11.14 7.09 9.48
C ALA A 200 12.42 6.54 10.12
N ASP A 201 13.51 6.64 9.37
CA ASP A 201 14.89 6.39 9.84
C ASP A 201 15.28 7.30 11.01
N ASN A 202 14.67 8.48 11.08
CA ASN A 202 14.85 9.46 12.14
C ASN A 202 13.56 9.66 12.90
N GLN A 203 13.61 9.37 14.21
CA GLN A 203 12.46 9.44 15.11
C GLN A 203 11.72 10.79 15.00
N PRO A 204 10.42 10.79 14.68
CA PRO A 204 9.59 11.99 14.67
C PRO A 204 9.57 12.71 16.01
N VAL A 205 9.58 14.05 15.97
CA VAL A 205 9.63 14.90 17.17
C VAL A 205 8.28 15.57 17.44
N THR A 206 7.89 15.59 18.72
CA THR A 206 6.72 16.36 19.17
C THR A 206 7.03 17.85 19.29
N SER A 207 6.02 18.67 19.06
CA SER A 207 6.14 20.12 19.15
C SER A 207 4.82 20.77 19.54
N THR A 208 4.88 21.77 20.42
CA THR A 208 3.72 22.58 20.81
C THR A 208 3.19 23.44 19.66
N VAL A 209 4.00 23.64 18.60
CA VAL A 209 3.57 24.35 17.38
C VAL A 209 3.06 23.41 16.29
N GLY A 210 3.07 22.08 16.51
CA GLY A 210 2.51 21.09 15.59
C GLY A 210 3.38 20.83 14.36
N TYR A 211 4.33 19.90 14.46
CA TYR A 211 5.11 19.44 13.31
C TYR A 211 4.36 18.35 12.53
N THR A 212 3.27 18.75 11.88
CA THR A 212 2.51 17.86 11.01
C THR A 212 3.38 17.43 9.82
N PRO A 213 3.53 16.12 9.54
CA PRO A 213 4.26 15.65 8.38
C PRO A 213 3.51 16.01 7.09
N VAL A 214 4.22 15.98 5.97
CA VAL A 214 3.65 16.28 4.66
C VAL A 214 3.90 15.12 3.70
N LEU A 215 2.84 14.70 3.02
CA LEU A 215 2.89 13.73 1.93
C LEU A 215 3.05 14.47 0.61
N ILE A 216 4.05 14.07 -0.16
CA ILE A 216 4.33 14.59 -1.50
C ILE A 216 4.06 13.46 -2.48
N PRO A 217 3.03 13.56 -3.34
CA PRO A 217 2.78 12.54 -4.35
C PRO A 217 3.87 12.58 -5.42
N TYR A 218 4.40 11.42 -5.81
CA TYR A 218 5.36 11.29 -6.90
C TYR A 218 4.65 10.68 -8.11
N TYR A 219 4.50 11.46 -9.18
CA TYR A 219 3.83 11.02 -10.40
C TYR A 219 4.75 10.15 -11.27
N ASN A 220 4.95 8.89 -10.89
CA ASN A 220 5.53 7.87 -11.75
C ASN A 220 4.57 6.69 -11.97
N SER A 221 4.96 5.75 -12.84
CA SER A 221 4.18 4.53 -13.12
C SER A 221 3.98 3.63 -11.90
N LEU A 222 4.84 3.77 -10.88
CA LEU A 222 4.75 3.06 -9.61
C LEU A 222 3.87 3.78 -8.58
N GLY A 223 3.45 5.03 -8.87
CA GLY A 223 2.75 5.94 -7.96
C GLY A 223 3.35 6.01 -6.58
N ASP A 224 4.66 6.26 -6.53
CA ASP A 224 5.38 6.47 -5.27
C ASP A 224 4.86 7.73 -4.55
N ALA A 225 5.10 7.80 -3.25
CA ALA A 225 4.96 9.04 -2.49
C ALA A 225 6.24 9.30 -1.70
N GLY A 226 6.43 10.54 -1.27
CA GLY A 226 7.47 10.92 -0.32
C GLY A 226 6.83 11.51 0.93
N ALA A 227 7.41 11.23 2.09
CA ALA A 227 7.04 11.87 3.34
C ALA A 227 8.13 12.84 3.76
N VAL A 228 7.74 14.03 4.18
CA VAL A 228 8.62 15.02 4.82
C VAL A 228 8.19 15.20 6.27
N TRP A 229 9.15 15.16 7.20
CA TRP A 229 8.86 15.37 8.61
C TRP A 229 10.00 16.00 9.39
N VAL A 230 9.70 16.48 10.59
CA VAL A 230 10.72 16.94 11.54
C VAL A 230 11.07 15.80 12.49
N GLY A 231 12.34 15.41 12.50
CA GLY A 231 12.86 14.30 13.31
C GLY A 231 14.05 14.70 14.18
N GLU A 232 14.49 13.77 15.02
CA GLU A 232 15.64 13.94 15.91
C GLU A 232 16.98 13.87 15.14
N THR A 233 17.87 14.83 15.39
CA THR A 233 19.24 14.87 14.86
C THR A 233 20.24 15.11 15.99
N GLY A 234 20.74 14.04 16.63
CA GLY A 234 21.60 14.18 17.81
C GLY A 234 20.87 14.93 18.93
N THR A 235 21.38 16.09 19.36
CA THR A 235 20.70 16.96 20.34
C THR A 235 19.75 17.99 19.70
N GLY A 236 19.60 17.98 18.37
CA GLY A 236 18.83 18.95 17.60
C GLY A 236 17.65 18.33 16.85
N ARG A 237 17.14 19.10 15.89
CA ARG A 237 16.03 18.71 15.01
C ARG A 237 16.45 18.89 13.56
N GLY A 238 15.99 17.98 12.70
CA GLY A 238 16.24 18.00 11.27
C GLY A 238 14.94 17.86 10.47
N LEU A 239 14.96 18.36 9.24
CA LEU A 239 13.93 18.06 8.26
C LEU A 239 14.37 16.83 7.46
N TYR A 240 13.54 15.79 7.48
CA TYR A 240 13.82 14.51 6.86
C TYR A 240 12.86 14.23 5.72
N PHE A 241 13.32 13.44 4.78
CA PHE A 241 12.54 12.95 3.64
C PHE A 241 12.75 11.46 3.51
N ASP A 242 11.66 10.73 3.30
CA ASP A 242 11.69 9.31 2.98
C ASP A 242 10.77 9.03 1.81
N LYS A 243 11.17 8.09 0.98
CA LYS A 243 10.42 7.65 -0.18
C LYS A 243 9.58 6.45 0.21
N LEU A 244 8.26 6.65 0.21
CA LEU A 244 7.24 5.65 0.50
C LEU A 244 6.95 4.79 -0.73
N SER A 245 8.00 4.17 -1.28
CA SER A 245 7.82 3.22 -2.38
C SER A 245 7.38 1.86 -1.86
N PRO A 246 6.53 1.16 -2.62
CA PRO A 246 6.41 -0.28 -2.49
C PRO A 246 7.79 -0.92 -2.67
N SER A 247 8.08 -1.92 -1.85
CA SER A 247 9.29 -2.73 -1.98
C SER A 247 9.15 -3.66 -3.18
N VAL A 248 10.03 -3.54 -4.17
CA VAL A 248 10.00 -4.31 -5.42
C VAL A 248 11.05 -5.41 -5.36
N LEU A 249 10.61 -6.66 -5.48
CA LEU A 249 11.46 -7.82 -5.72
C LEU A 249 11.55 -8.07 -7.23
N ASN A 250 12.75 -7.93 -7.80
CA ASN A 250 13.09 -8.43 -9.12
C ASN A 250 13.55 -9.88 -8.97
N LEU A 251 12.66 -10.80 -9.33
CA LEU A 251 12.84 -12.23 -9.17
C LEU A 251 13.28 -12.87 -10.49
N THR A 252 14.28 -13.73 -10.44
CA THR A 252 14.62 -14.68 -11.52
C THR A 252 14.57 -16.10 -10.98
N VAL A 253 13.86 -16.99 -11.69
CA VAL A 253 13.74 -18.41 -11.38
C VAL A 253 13.84 -19.25 -12.64
N SER A 254 14.16 -20.53 -12.47
CA SER A 254 14.05 -21.54 -13.52
C SER A 254 13.25 -22.72 -12.99
N LEU A 255 12.55 -23.44 -13.87
CA LEU A 255 11.74 -24.61 -13.55
C LEU A 255 12.37 -25.80 -14.27
N GLU A 256 12.59 -26.91 -13.56
CA GLU A 256 13.35 -28.04 -14.09
C GLU A 256 12.76 -28.61 -15.37
N ALA A 257 11.43 -28.83 -15.38
CA ALA A 257 10.73 -29.47 -16.48
C ALA A 257 10.19 -28.47 -17.51
N CYS A 258 9.83 -27.25 -17.09
CA CYS A 258 9.08 -26.29 -17.91
C CYS A 258 10.01 -25.26 -18.57
N SER A 259 10.23 -25.36 -19.89
CA SER A 259 11.10 -24.46 -20.65
C SER A 259 10.45 -23.99 -21.96
N PRO A 260 10.25 -22.68 -22.17
CA PRO A 260 10.58 -21.58 -21.26
C PRO A 260 9.69 -21.59 -19.99
N PRO A 261 10.18 -21.06 -18.85
CA PRO A 261 9.43 -21.03 -17.59
C PRO A 261 8.34 -19.94 -17.61
N GLN A 262 7.40 -20.02 -18.55
CA GLN A 262 6.35 -19.04 -18.77
C GLN A 262 5.04 -19.48 -18.09
N ASP A 263 5.03 -19.43 -16.76
CA ASP A 263 3.88 -19.81 -15.94
C ASP A 263 3.67 -18.82 -14.77
N THR A 264 2.65 -19.05 -13.94
CA THR A 264 2.38 -18.30 -12.73
C THR A 264 3.03 -18.94 -11.50
N VAL A 265 3.69 -18.12 -10.70
CA VAL A 265 4.22 -18.51 -9.39
C VAL A 265 3.55 -17.71 -8.28
N THR A 266 3.44 -18.33 -7.11
CA THR A 266 3.06 -17.65 -5.87
C THR A 266 4.32 -17.36 -5.07
N VAL A 267 4.60 -16.08 -4.85
CA VAL A 267 5.76 -15.58 -4.11
C VAL A 267 5.29 -15.10 -2.75
N LEU A 268 5.89 -15.65 -1.69
CA LEU A 268 5.63 -15.26 -0.31
C LEU A 268 6.86 -14.55 0.23
N LEU A 269 6.61 -13.45 0.95
CA LEU A 269 7.59 -12.82 1.80
C LEU A 269 7.37 -13.31 3.23
N ARG A 270 8.38 -13.93 3.85
CA ARG A 270 8.29 -14.47 5.22
C ARG A 270 9.33 -13.82 6.12
N SER A 271 9.00 -13.62 7.39
CA SER A 271 9.96 -13.17 8.40
C SER A 271 11.20 -14.08 8.40
N ALA A 272 12.39 -13.51 8.52
CA ALA A 272 13.61 -14.30 8.73
C ALA A 272 13.77 -14.82 10.17
N VAL A 273 12.83 -14.50 11.07
CA VAL A 273 12.82 -14.91 12.47
C VAL A 273 11.70 -15.92 12.72
N SER A 274 12.04 -17.04 13.38
CA SER A 274 11.08 -18.08 13.78
C SER A 274 9.90 -17.46 14.56
N PRO A 275 8.64 -17.78 14.23
CA PRO A 275 8.17 -18.92 13.42
C PRO A 275 8.04 -18.63 11.91
N TYR A 276 8.80 -17.68 11.36
CA TYR A 276 8.85 -17.35 9.93
C TYR A 276 7.46 -17.03 9.37
N ALA A 277 6.72 -16.19 10.09
CA ALA A 277 5.38 -15.76 9.74
C ALA A 277 5.35 -15.18 8.31
N VAL A 278 4.28 -15.48 7.57
CA VAL A 278 4.03 -14.89 6.25
C VAL A 278 3.67 -13.42 6.44
N VAL A 279 4.45 -12.54 5.81
CA VAL A 279 4.25 -11.09 5.83
C VAL A 279 3.28 -10.70 4.71
N GLU A 280 3.53 -11.21 3.50
CA GLU A 280 2.70 -10.92 2.34
C GLU A 280 2.83 -12.02 1.27
N THR A 281 1.76 -12.22 0.50
CA THR A 281 1.70 -13.20 -0.59
C THR A 281 1.29 -12.51 -1.89
N LYS A 282 1.97 -12.81 -2.99
CA LYS A 282 1.67 -12.32 -4.33
C LYS A 282 1.68 -13.45 -5.34
N LYS A 283 0.75 -13.42 -6.29
CA LYS A 283 0.77 -14.30 -7.47
C LYS A 283 1.19 -13.46 -8.68
N VAL A 284 2.19 -13.91 -9.43
CA VAL A 284 2.76 -13.21 -10.58
C VAL A 284 3.00 -14.17 -11.74
N SER A 285 3.01 -13.65 -12.97
CA SER A 285 3.41 -14.39 -14.17
C SER A 285 4.89 -14.19 -14.44
N LEU A 286 5.60 -15.27 -14.75
CA LEU A 286 6.98 -15.25 -15.20
C LEU A 286 7.06 -14.85 -16.69
N SER A 287 8.13 -14.16 -17.07
CA SER A 287 8.50 -13.98 -18.47
C SER A 287 9.06 -15.28 -19.06
N GLY A 288 9.24 -15.34 -20.38
CA GLY A 288 9.93 -16.47 -21.02
C GLY A 288 11.41 -16.63 -20.60
N ALA A 289 11.97 -15.65 -19.88
CA ALA A 289 13.30 -15.71 -19.27
C ALA A 289 13.25 -16.03 -17.76
N GLY A 290 12.09 -16.42 -17.23
CA GLY A 290 11.93 -16.76 -15.81
C GLY A 290 11.94 -15.55 -14.87
N THR A 291 11.76 -14.34 -15.39
CA THR A 291 11.82 -13.10 -14.58
C THR A 291 10.43 -12.59 -14.21
N ALA A 292 10.28 -12.04 -13.01
CA ALA A 292 9.08 -11.32 -12.58
C ALA A 292 9.41 -10.13 -11.66
N SER A 293 8.58 -9.08 -11.71
CA SER A 293 8.62 -7.95 -10.78
C SER A 293 7.49 -8.10 -9.78
N VAL A 294 7.82 -8.33 -8.51
CA VAL A 294 6.85 -8.55 -7.43
C VAL A 294 6.84 -7.34 -6.51
N VAL A 295 5.66 -6.74 -6.32
CA VAL A 295 5.51 -5.55 -5.48
C VAL A 295 4.95 -5.93 -4.11
N PHE A 296 5.75 -5.72 -3.07
CA PHE A 296 5.38 -5.89 -1.67
C PHE A 296 5.11 -4.54 -1.01
N THR A 297 4.07 -4.49 -0.20
CA THR A 297 3.68 -3.32 0.61
C THR A 297 4.05 -3.51 2.08
N GLY A 298 4.21 -4.75 2.55
CA GLY A 298 4.62 -5.07 3.92
C GLY A 298 6.13 -5.25 4.15
N ALA A 299 6.95 -5.12 3.10
CA ALA A 299 8.40 -5.24 3.21
C ALA A 299 9.03 -3.93 3.71
N VAL A 300 9.85 -4.03 4.75
CA VAL A 300 10.60 -2.92 5.37
C VAL A 300 12.07 -2.99 4.95
N ASN A 301 12.65 -1.86 4.55
CA ASN A 301 14.07 -1.80 4.19
C ASN A 301 14.97 -2.20 5.35
N GLY A 302 16.06 -2.93 5.06
CA GLY A 302 17.01 -3.40 6.07
C GLY A 302 16.52 -4.55 6.96
N VAL A 303 15.24 -4.92 6.91
CA VAL A 303 14.71 -6.11 7.57
C VAL A 303 14.94 -7.32 6.67
N SER A 304 15.43 -8.42 7.27
CA SER A 304 15.67 -9.67 6.54
C SER A 304 14.39 -10.49 6.41
N TYR A 305 14.17 -11.03 5.20
CA TYR A 305 13.03 -11.87 4.86
C TYR A 305 13.48 -13.09 4.06
N TYR A 306 12.78 -14.22 4.21
CA TYR A 306 12.86 -15.29 3.24
C TYR A 306 11.91 -15.01 2.07
N ILE A 307 12.42 -15.18 0.85
CA ILE A 307 11.59 -15.24 -0.36
C ILE A 307 11.25 -16.71 -0.58
N VAL A 308 9.96 -17.02 -0.64
CA VAL A 308 9.49 -18.38 -0.91
C VAL A 308 8.73 -18.37 -2.22
N VAL A 309 9.09 -19.25 -3.14
CA VAL A 309 8.42 -19.39 -4.43
C VAL A 309 7.73 -20.75 -4.49
N LYS A 310 6.45 -20.71 -4.83
CA LYS A 310 5.62 -21.89 -5.09
C LYS A 310 5.18 -21.89 -6.55
N HIS A 311 5.34 -23.02 -7.20
CA HIS A 311 4.80 -23.28 -8.53
C HIS A 311 3.72 -24.37 -8.43
N ARG A 312 2.93 -24.60 -9.48
CA ARG A 312 1.79 -25.54 -9.42
C ARG A 312 2.21 -27.01 -9.26
N ASN A 313 3.43 -27.35 -9.68
CA ASN A 313 3.93 -28.71 -9.84
C ASN A 313 5.43 -28.83 -9.52
N SER A 314 5.94 -27.93 -8.68
CA SER A 314 7.34 -27.88 -8.29
C SER A 314 7.46 -27.69 -6.79
N VAL A 315 8.53 -28.22 -6.22
CA VAL A 315 8.80 -28.14 -4.79
C VAL A 315 8.95 -26.68 -4.36
N GLU A 316 8.23 -26.31 -3.30
CA GLU A 316 8.34 -24.99 -2.67
C GLU A 316 9.81 -24.70 -2.32
N THR A 317 10.36 -23.63 -2.90
CA THR A 317 11.77 -23.29 -2.75
C THR A 317 11.94 -21.99 -1.96
N TRP A 318 12.80 -22.02 -0.95
CA TRP A 318 13.11 -20.89 -0.07
C TRP A 318 14.44 -20.26 -0.49
N SER A 319 14.56 -18.94 -0.37
CA SER A 319 15.82 -18.23 -0.53
C SER A 319 16.87 -18.71 0.47
N LYS A 320 18.13 -18.43 0.19
CA LYS A 320 19.29 -18.91 0.93
C LYS A 320 19.25 -18.57 2.43
N THR A 321 20.04 -19.30 3.20
CA THR A 321 20.19 -19.12 4.64
C THR A 321 20.57 -17.68 5.00
N GLY A 322 19.88 -17.12 6.00
CA GLY A 322 20.09 -15.74 6.48
C GLY A 322 19.05 -14.74 5.96
N GLY A 323 18.29 -15.11 4.93
CA GLY A 323 17.29 -14.25 4.30
C GLY A 323 17.91 -13.07 3.54
N GLU A 324 17.04 -12.28 2.93
CA GLU A 324 17.37 -11.16 2.05
C GLU A 324 16.77 -9.87 2.55
N VAL A 325 17.45 -8.75 2.27
CA VAL A 325 17.03 -7.42 2.70
C VAL A 325 16.67 -6.57 1.49
N PHE A 326 15.56 -5.83 1.59
CA PHE A 326 15.31 -4.74 0.65
C PHE A 326 16.24 -3.58 0.97
N VAL A 327 16.85 -3.00 -0.07
CA VAL A 327 17.68 -1.80 0.02
C VAL A 327 17.07 -0.75 -0.88
N ASN A 328 16.68 0.39 -0.29
CA ASN A 328 16.00 1.47 -0.99
C ASN A 328 14.73 1.00 -1.75
N GLY A 329 13.98 0.08 -1.14
CA GLY A 329 12.74 -0.48 -1.69
C GLY A 329 12.97 -1.45 -2.84
N ILE A 330 14.20 -1.95 -3.06
CA ILE A 330 14.50 -2.90 -4.13
C ILE A 330 15.25 -4.10 -3.56
N LEU A 331 14.86 -5.29 -4.02
CA LEU A 331 15.59 -6.53 -3.83
C LEU A 331 15.72 -7.22 -5.20
N ASN A 332 16.94 -7.57 -5.60
CA ASN A 332 17.17 -8.40 -6.77
C ASN A 332 17.54 -9.79 -6.27
N TYR A 333 16.76 -10.80 -6.61
CA TYR A 333 17.03 -12.17 -6.20
C TYR A 333 16.94 -13.12 -7.36
N ASP A 334 18.07 -13.78 -7.63
CA ASP A 334 18.23 -14.69 -8.75
C ASP A 334 18.59 -16.07 -8.24
N PHE A 335 17.62 -16.98 -8.31
CA PHE A 335 17.80 -18.37 -7.90
C PHE A 335 18.72 -19.15 -8.85
N THR A 336 18.87 -18.73 -10.11
CA THR A 336 19.50 -19.57 -11.15
C THR A 336 21.02 -19.57 -11.10
N THR A 337 21.62 -18.66 -10.34
CA THR A 337 23.07 -18.43 -10.35
C THR A 337 23.89 -19.49 -9.62
N ALA A 338 23.33 -20.12 -8.59
CA ALA A 338 23.99 -21.15 -7.79
C ALA A 338 22.97 -21.96 -6.98
N ALA A 339 23.24 -23.24 -6.71
CA ALA A 339 22.43 -24.03 -5.78
C ALA A 339 22.28 -23.34 -4.41
N SER A 340 23.33 -22.64 -3.96
CA SER A 340 23.35 -21.90 -2.70
C SER A 340 22.43 -20.68 -2.64
N GLN A 341 21.70 -20.36 -3.72
CA GLN A 341 20.60 -19.40 -3.68
C GLN A 341 19.31 -20.03 -3.15
N ALA A 342 19.26 -21.34 -2.93
CA ALA A 342 18.18 -22.00 -2.21
C ALA A 342 18.66 -22.43 -0.82
N TYR A 343 17.74 -22.38 0.15
CA TYR A 343 18.01 -22.96 1.47
C TYR A 343 18.39 -24.44 1.33
N GLY A 344 19.47 -24.84 1.99
CA GLY A 344 19.97 -26.22 1.92
C GLY A 344 20.49 -26.66 0.54
N ASN A 345 20.77 -25.72 -0.38
CA ASN A 345 21.15 -26.00 -1.76
C ASN A 345 20.10 -26.81 -2.55
N ASN A 346 18.81 -26.63 -2.22
CA ASN A 346 17.71 -27.46 -2.72
C ASN A 346 17.25 -27.07 -4.15
N MET A 347 18.14 -27.17 -5.12
CA MET A 347 17.87 -26.94 -6.55
C MET A 347 18.70 -27.90 -7.41
N VAL A 348 18.27 -28.10 -8.66
CA VAL A 348 18.96 -28.92 -9.68
C VAL A 348 19.60 -28.04 -10.75
N LEU A 349 20.74 -28.46 -11.30
CA LEU A 349 21.36 -27.76 -12.43
C LEU A 349 20.78 -28.28 -13.74
N VAL A 350 20.11 -27.41 -14.50
CA VAL A 350 19.56 -27.70 -15.84
C VAL A 350 20.24 -26.80 -16.87
N GLY A 351 21.05 -27.40 -17.74
CA GLY A 351 21.91 -26.64 -18.64
C GLY A 351 22.95 -25.83 -17.86
N SER A 352 22.82 -24.49 -17.87
CA SER A 352 23.67 -23.57 -17.12
C SER A 352 23.01 -22.97 -15.87
N ASP A 353 21.71 -23.20 -15.70
CA ASP A 353 20.89 -22.52 -14.70
C ASP A 353 20.44 -23.48 -13.61
N TYR A 354 20.45 -23.01 -12.36
CA TYR A 354 19.80 -23.75 -11.28
C TYR A 354 18.29 -23.55 -11.33
N ALA A 355 17.56 -24.66 -11.25
CA ALA A 355 16.12 -24.73 -11.39
C ALA A 355 15.47 -25.38 -10.17
N PHE A 356 14.20 -25.03 -9.95
CA PHE A 356 13.38 -25.68 -8.93
C PHE A 356 13.00 -27.08 -9.38
N TYR A 357 13.11 -28.04 -8.47
CA TYR A 357 12.71 -29.41 -8.71
C TYR A 357 11.22 -29.50 -9.04
N SER A 358 10.89 -30.18 -10.13
CA SER A 358 9.51 -30.49 -10.52
C SER A 358 9.03 -31.81 -9.89
N GLY A 359 7.72 -32.04 -9.91
CA GLY A 359 7.13 -33.33 -9.57
C GLY A 359 6.29 -33.37 -8.30
N ASP A 360 6.31 -32.33 -7.47
CA ASP A 360 5.38 -32.19 -6.33
C ASP A 360 4.05 -31.64 -6.86
N VAL A 361 3.22 -32.53 -7.46
CA VAL A 361 1.95 -32.16 -8.11
C VAL A 361 0.81 -32.07 -7.11
N ASN A 362 0.92 -32.77 -5.98
CA ASN A 362 -0.06 -32.75 -4.90
C ASN A 362 0.20 -31.61 -3.88
N ASN A 363 1.36 -30.94 -3.96
CA ASN A 363 1.81 -29.85 -3.08
C ASN A 363 1.92 -30.25 -1.60
N ASP A 364 2.32 -31.49 -1.31
CA ASP A 364 2.54 -31.99 0.06
C ASP A 364 3.96 -31.72 0.57
N GLY A 365 4.85 -31.26 -0.31
CA GLY A 365 6.21 -30.87 -0.01
C GLY A 365 7.26 -31.96 -0.20
N PHE A 366 6.88 -33.11 -0.76
CA PHE A 366 7.79 -34.15 -1.22
C PHE A 366 7.45 -34.51 -2.66
N VAL A 367 8.45 -35.00 -3.41
CA VAL A 367 8.19 -35.68 -4.67
C VAL A 367 8.23 -37.17 -4.36
N ASP A 368 7.10 -37.85 -4.47
CA ASP A 368 7.04 -39.28 -4.16
C ASP A 368 6.07 -40.09 -5.04
N GLY A 369 5.80 -41.33 -4.66
CA GLY A 369 4.91 -42.22 -5.41
C GLY A 369 3.46 -41.72 -5.50
N ALA A 370 3.00 -40.88 -4.57
CA ALA A 370 1.67 -40.26 -4.66
C ALA A 370 1.59 -39.27 -5.83
N ASP A 371 2.67 -38.53 -6.09
CA ASP A 371 2.77 -37.65 -7.26
C ASP A 371 2.83 -38.45 -8.56
N GLY A 372 3.70 -39.47 -8.61
CA GLY A 372 3.82 -40.37 -9.75
C GLY A 372 2.49 -41.02 -10.12
N LEU A 373 1.71 -41.46 -9.12
CA LEU A 373 0.37 -42.02 -9.33
C LEU A 373 -0.62 -41.03 -9.95
N LEU A 374 -0.53 -39.74 -9.61
CA LEU A 374 -1.40 -38.72 -10.23
C LEU A 374 -1.03 -38.51 -11.69
N ILE A 375 0.28 -38.42 -11.99
CA ILE A 375 0.79 -38.26 -13.35
C ILE A 375 0.44 -39.49 -14.21
N ASP A 376 0.68 -40.70 -13.70
CA ASP A 376 0.37 -41.96 -14.41
C ASP A 376 -1.12 -42.10 -14.74
N ASN A 377 -2.00 -41.73 -13.80
CA ASN A 377 -3.44 -41.76 -14.01
C ASN A 377 -3.87 -40.78 -15.10
N ASP A 378 -3.32 -39.56 -15.10
CA ASP A 378 -3.64 -38.55 -16.11
C ASP A 378 -3.04 -38.92 -17.47
N ALA A 379 -1.84 -39.49 -17.51
CA ALA A 379 -1.22 -40.02 -18.72
C ALA A 379 -2.03 -41.18 -19.33
N PHE A 380 -2.49 -42.12 -18.51
CA PHE A 380 -3.36 -43.22 -18.97
C PHE A 380 -4.67 -42.73 -19.57
N ASN A 381 -5.21 -41.62 -19.04
CA ASN A 381 -6.44 -40.99 -19.52
C ASN A 381 -6.21 -39.98 -20.67
N PHE A 382 -4.97 -39.81 -21.14
CA PHE A 382 -4.60 -38.84 -22.18
C PHE A 382 -5.05 -37.41 -21.84
N VAL A 383 -4.90 -37.02 -20.58
CA VAL A 383 -5.22 -35.66 -20.11
C VAL A 383 -4.30 -34.67 -20.82
N SER A 384 -4.87 -33.53 -21.23
CA SER A 384 -4.15 -32.47 -21.94
C SER A 384 -4.65 -31.09 -21.51
N GLY A 385 -3.88 -30.07 -21.84
CA GLY A 385 -4.09 -28.68 -21.46
C GLY A 385 -3.31 -28.30 -20.20
N TYR A 386 -3.72 -27.19 -19.59
CA TYR A 386 -3.06 -26.64 -18.41
C TYR A 386 -3.51 -27.39 -17.14
N VAL A 387 -2.86 -28.51 -16.84
CA VAL A 387 -3.10 -29.35 -15.66
C VAL A 387 -1.84 -29.46 -14.80
N VAL A 388 -1.97 -29.78 -13.51
CA VAL A 388 -0.79 -29.81 -12.59
C VAL A 388 0.18 -30.95 -12.89
N THR A 389 -0.30 -32.01 -13.52
CA THR A 389 0.44 -33.22 -13.90
C THR A 389 1.23 -33.08 -15.20
N ASP A 390 0.99 -32.02 -15.98
CA ASP A 390 1.83 -31.59 -17.11
C ASP A 390 3.03 -30.81 -16.53
N LEU A 391 4.12 -31.53 -16.28
CA LEU A 391 5.35 -31.02 -15.67
C LEU A 391 6.17 -30.24 -16.68
N ASN A 392 6.26 -30.75 -17.92
CA ASN A 392 7.14 -30.20 -18.94
C ASN A 392 6.53 -28.98 -19.68
N CYS A 393 5.24 -28.68 -19.41
CA CYS A 393 4.47 -27.57 -20.00
C CYS A 393 4.24 -27.68 -21.51
N ASP A 394 4.28 -28.88 -22.09
CA ASP A 394 3.99 -29.10 -23.51
C ASP A 394 2.48 -29.24 -23.80
N GLY A 395 1.66 -29.31 -22.74
CA GLY A 395 0.21 -29.37 -22.81
C GLY A 395 -0.36 -30.78 -22.94
N THR A 396 0.45 -31.83 -22.77
CA THR A 396 0.01 -33.23 -22.74
C THR A 396 0.64 -33.93 -21.54
N VAL A 397 -0.16 -34.67 -20.76
CA VAL A 397 0.39 -35.50 -19.69
C VAL A 397 0.83 -36.84 -20.28
N ASP A 398 2.12 -37.13 -20.26
CA ASP A 398 2.65 -38.40 -20.74
C ASP A 398 3.89 -38.89 -19.96
N GLY A 399 4.55 -39.94 -20.48
CA GLY A 399 5.71 -40.53 -19.82
C GLY A 399 6.91 -39.58 -19.70
N SER A 400 6.96 -38.49 -20.47
CA SER A 400 8.01 -37.48 -20.36
C SER A 400 7.84 -36.60 -19.11
N ASP A 401 6.63 -36.43 -18.60
CA ASP A 401 6.37 -35.80 -17.30
C ASP A 401 6.81 -36.72 -16.16
N ALA A 402 6.41 -38.00 -16.22
CA ALA A 402 6.70 -38.99 -15.19
C ALA A 402 8.20 -39.11 -14.90
N VAL A 403 9.05 -38.97 -15.92
CA VAL A 403 10.52 -39.02 -15.76
C VAL A 403 11.04 -37.98 -14.77
N PHE A 404 10.46 -36.78 -14.70
CA PHE A 404 10.90 -35.76 -13.74
C PHE A 404 10.50 -36.16 -12.30
N ALA A 405 9.24 -36.57 -12.11
CA ALA A 405 8.77 -37.00 -10.80
C ALA A 405 9.53 -38.25 -10.30
N ASP A 406 9.76 -39.24 -11.16
CA ASP A 406 10.47 -40.47 -10.81
C ASP A 406 11.93 -40.21 -10.39
N ASN A 407 12.65 -39.38 -11.15
CA ASN A 407 14.04 -39.04 -10.83
C ASN A 407 14.15 -38.30 -9.50
N ASN A 408 13.24 -37.35 -9.25
CA ASN A 408 13.23 -36.56 -8.02
C ASN A 408 12.72 -37.36 -6.82
N ALA A 409 11.76 -38.26 -7.01
CA ALA A 409 11.33 -39.20 -5.99
C ALA A 409 12.47 -40.16 -5.60
N PHE A 410 13.22 -40.68 -6.59
CA PHE A 410 14.39 -41.52 -6.33
C PHE A 410 15.49 -40.78 -5.57
N ALA A 411 15.64 -39.48 -5.79
CA ALA A 411 16.57 -38.61 -5.07
C ALA A 411 16.03 -38.10 -3.72
N PHE A 412 14.83 -38.53 -3.30
CA PHE A 412 14.16 -38.10 -2.07
C PHE A 412 14.00 -36.57 -1.98
N ILE A 413 13.71 -35.93 -3.10
CA ILE A 413 13.54 -34.48 -3.14
C ILE A 413 12.29 -34.07 -2.35
N GLY A 414 12.44 -33.02 -1.55
CA GLY A 414 11.35 -32.39 -0.82
C GLY A 414 11.74 -30.99 -0.37
N ILE A 415 10.83 -30.32 0.34
CA ILE A 415 11.04 -28.95 0.82
C ILE A 415 12.17 -28.93 1.84
N VAL A 416 13.15 -28.07 1.60
CA VAL A 416 14.16 -27.70 2.59
C VAL A 416 13.96 -26.23 2.98
N ARG A 417 13.74 -25.98 4.27
CA ARG A 417 13.42 -24.65 4.81
C ARG A 417 13.99 -24.46 6.23
N PRO A 418 14.07 -23.21 6.72
CA PRO A 418 14.68 -22.84 8.01
C PRO A 418 13.98 -23.35 9.28
#